data_AF-A0A0E2LSF2-F1
#
_entry.id   AF-A0A0E2LSF2-F1
#
_cell.length_a   1.000
_cell.length_b   1.000
_cell.length_c   1.000
_cell.angle_alpha   90.00
_cell.angle_beta   90.00
_cell.angle_gamma   90.00
#
_symmetry.space_group_name_H-M   'P 1'
#
loop_
_entity.id
_entity.type
_entity.pdbx_description
1 polymer ?
#
loop_
_entity_poly.entity_id
_entity_poly.type
_entity_poly.pdbx_seq_one_letter_code
_entity_poly.pdbx_strand_id
1 'polypeptide(L)'
;GLLLSNNNEIERAKDCYQKALDIRRDLATKNPQAYNPDLAMTLNNLGVLYYQINNRKEAEQAYKEALAIRKILAENNPSAYEIDYAQTMTFGIFCLGKDPKDVQQIKATLQKYPNNSQAIALLERIKSREEENPNA
;
A
#
# COMPACT_ATOMS: atom_id res chain seq x y z
N GLY A 1 -15.18 24.67 12.84
CA GLY A 1 -14.33 25.22 11.77
C GLY A 1 -13.45 24.14 11.16
N LEU A 2 -12.37 23.75 11.84
CA LEU A 2 -11.33 22.84 11.34
C LEU A 2 -11.81 21.42 10.94
N LEU A 3 -12.74 20.82 11.69
CA LEU A 3 -13.25 19.46 11.40
C LEU A 3 -14.04 19.36 10.08
N LEU A 4 -14.77 20.41 9.70
CA LEU A 4 -15.54 20.44 8.46
C LEU A 4 -14.65 20.63 7.23
N SER A 5 -13.57 21.43 7.34
CA SER A 5 -12.58 21.58 6.25
C SER A 5 -11.88 20.25 5.96
N ASN A 6 -11.37 19.56 6.99
CA ASN A 6 -10.68 18.29 6.81
C ASN A 6 -11.60 17.23 6.20
N ASN A 7 -12.87 17.16 6.63
CA ASN A 7 -13.84 16.22 6.05
C ASN A 7 -14.14 16.54 4.58
N ASN A 8 -14.27 17.82 4.21
CA ASN A 8 -14.47 18.20 2.81
C ASN A 8 -13.25 17.87 1.94
N GLU A 9 -12.04 18.01 2.46
CA GLU A 9 -10.80 17.66 1.75
C GLU A 9 -10.66 16.14 1.58
N ILE A 10 -11.04 15.36 2.60
CA ILE A 10 -11.04 13.90 2.55
C ILE A 10 -12.07 13.37 1.54
N GLU A 11 -13.31 13.90 1.56
CA GLU A 11 -14.35 13.50 0.60
C GLU A 11 -13.96 13.88 -0.84
N ARG A 12 -13.35 15.06 -1.04
CA ARG A 12 -12.79 15.45 -2.34
C ARG A 12 -11.66 14.52 -2.78
N ALA A 13 -10.74 14.18 -1.89
CA ALA A 13 -9.65 13.26 -2.18
C ALA A 13 -10.19 11.87 -2.58
N LYS A 14 -11.20 11.38 -1.86
CA LYS A 14 -11.88 10.12 -2.15
C LYS A 14 -12.52 10.12 -3.54
N ASP A 15 -13.27 11.16 -3.88
CA ASP A 15 -13.90 11.28 -5.21
C ASP A 15 -12.85 11.34 -6.34
N CYS A 16 -11.78 12.12 -6.15
CA CYS A 16 -10.66 12.18 -7.08
C CYS A 16 -9.99 10.80 -7.27
N TYR A 17 -9.70 10.10 -6.17
CA TYR A 17 -9.06 8.79 -6.25
C TYR A 17 -9.99 7.71 -6.83
N GLN A 18 -11.30 7.77 -6.57
CA GLN A 18 -12.26 6.83 -7.15
C GLN A 18 -12.35 7.02 -8.67
N LYS A 19 -12.41 8.26 -9.15
CA LYS A 19 -12.38 8.57 -10.60
C LYS A 19 -11.07 8.10 -11.23
N ALA A 20 -9.93 8.35 -10.56
CA ALA A 20 -8.64 7.86 -11.01
C ALA A 20 -8.59 6.32 -11.05
N LEU A 21 -9.20 5.65 -10.06
CA LEU A 21 -9.28 4.20 -9.99
C LEU A 21 -10.06 3.64 -11.18
N ASP A 22 -11.23 4.22 -11.49
CA ASP A 22 -12.07 3.76 -12.61
C ASP A 22 -11.34 3.90 -13.95
N ILE A 23 -10.69 5.04 -14.18
CA ILE A 23 -9.89 5.28 -15.39
C ILE A 23 -8.72 4.29 -15.45
N ARG A 24 -7.99 4.11 -14.35
CA ARG A 24 -6.81 3.21 -14.31
C ARG A 24 -7.20 1.75 -14.47
N ARG A 25 -8.38 1.32 -14.02
CA ARG A 25 -8.89 -0.04 -14.27
C ARG A 25 -9.22 -0.27 -15.75
N ASP A 26 -9.88 0.67 -16.40
CA ASP A 26 -10.16 0.58 -17.83
C ASP A 26 -8.86 0.54 -18.65
N LEU A 27 -7.90 1.41 -18.31
CA LEU A 27 -6.59 1.44 -18.95
C LEU A 27 -5.77 0.16 -18.69
N ALA A 28 -5.77 -0.35 -17.45
CA ALA A 28 -5.11 -1.60 -17.09
C ALA A 28 -5.72 -2.82 -17.81
N THR A 29 -7.01 -2.80 -18.12
CA THR A 29 -7.63 -3.85 -18.93
C THR A 29 -7.10 -3.87 -20.37
N LYS A 30 -6.78 -2.68 -20.91
CA LYS A 30 -6.27 -2.50 -22.29
C LYS A 30 -4.76 -2.68 -22.39
N ASN A 31 -4.01 -2.21 -21.40
CA ASN A 31 -2.56 -2.32 -21.33
C ASN A 31 -2.11 -2.54 -19.87
N PRO A 32 -2.18 -3.79 -19.37
CA PRO A 32 -1.86 -4.11 -17.98
C PRO A 32 -0.44 -3.72 -17.61
N GLN A 33 0.54 -3.95 -18.49
CA GLN A 33 1.96 -3.70 -18.19
C GLN A 33 2.24 -2.21 -17.93
N ALA A 34 1.58 -1.31 -18.68
CA ALA A 34 1.77 0.12 -18.52
C ALA A 34 1.03 0.69 -17.29
N TYR A 35 -0.18 0.21 -17.00
CA TYR A 35 -1.08 0.87 -16.05
C TYR A 35 -1.29 0.14 -14.72
N ASN A 36 -0.89 -1.14 -14.62
CA ASN A 36 -0.94 -1.86 -13.34
C ASN A 36 -0.13 -1.18 -12.22
N PRO A 37 1.07 -0.60 -12.47
CA PRO A 37 1.80 0.12 -11.42
C PRO A 37 0.99 1.30 -10.86
N ASP A 38 0.40 2.10 -11.75
CA ASP A 38 -0.42 3.26 -11.38
C ASP A 38 -1.72 2.84 -10.68
N LEU A 39 -2.36 1.79 -11.17
CA LEU A 39 -3.57 1.22 -10.57
C LEU A 39 -3.30 0.81 -9.12
N ALA A 40 -2.23 0.04 -8.89
CA ALA A 40 -1.83 -0.38 -7.55
C ALA A 40 -1.51 0.80 -6.63
N MET A 41 -0.87 1.84 -7.15
CA MET A 41 -0.59 3.06 -6.37
C MET A 41 -1.87 3.78 -5.94
N THR A 42 -2.85 3.95 -6.83
CA THR A 42 -4.14 4.58 -6.44
C THR A 42 -4.93 3.72 -5.46
N LEU A 43 -4.93 2.39 -5.62
CA LEU A 43 -5.56 1.48 -4.66
C LEU A 43 -4.90 1.59 -3.28
N ASN A 44 -3.57 1.66 -3.21
CA ASN A 44 -2.86 1.85 -1.95
C ASN A 44 -3.24 3.18 -1.28
N ASN A 45 -3.34 4.26 -2.04
CA ASN A 45 -3.73 5.58 -1.51
C ASN A 45 -5.19 5.59 -1.03
N LEU A 46 -6.09 4.95 -1.76
CA LEU A 46 -7.46 4.73 -1.31
C LEU A 46 -7.51 3.92 -0.01
N GLY A 47 -6.69 2.86 0.09
CA GLY A 47 -6.56 2.06 1.31
C GLY A 47 -6.18 2.91 2.52
N VAL A 48 -5.19 3.80 2.37
CA VAL A 48 -4.78 4.75 3.42
C VAL A 48 -5.92 5.71 3.77
N LEU A 49 -6.59 6.28 2.77
CA LEU A 49 -7.67 7.23 2.98
C LEU A 49 -8.86 6.58 3.71
N TYR A 50 -9.26 5.38 3.29
CA TYR A 50 -10.32 4.61 3.94
C TYR A 50 -9.96 4.27 5.39
N TYR A 51 -8.70 3.92 5.64
CA TYR A 51 -8.22 3.69 7.00
C TYR A 51 -8.34 4.94 7.88
N GLN A 52 -7.99 6.12 7.35
CA GLN A 52 -8.06 7.41 8.08
C GLN A 52 -9.49 7.79 8.48
N ILE A 53 -10.49 7.46 7.65
CA ILE A 53 -11.91 7.69 7.96
C ILE A 53 -12.57 6.53 8.71
N ASN A 54 -11.77 5.62 9.28
CA ASN A 54 -12.23 4.41 9.98
C ASN A 54 -13.07 3.44 9.12
N ASN A 55 -13.00 3.55 7.80
CA ASN A 55 -13.64 2.61 6.89
C ASN A 55 -12.71 1.41 6.62
N ARG A 56 -12.62 0.50 7.60
CA ARG A 56 -11.66 -0.61 7.59
C ARG A 56 -11.89 -1.63 6.48
N LYS A 57 -13.14 -1.91 6.13
CA LYS A 57 -13.50 -2.91 5.13
C LYS A 57 -13.06 -2.49 3.73
N GLU A 58 -13.31 -1.23 3.36
CA GLU A 58 -12.91 -0.69 2.07
C GLU A 58 -11.39 -0.51 2.01
N ALA A 59 -10.75 -0.16 3.13
CA ALA A 59 -9.29 -0.13 3.23
C ALA A 59 -8.68 -1.51 2.95
N GLU A 60 -9.22 -2.56 3.57
CA GLU A 60 -8.80 -3.94 3.37
C GLU A 60 -8.92 -4.38 1.92
N GLN A 61 -10.06 -4.11 1.30
CA GLN A 61 -10.29 -4.47 -0.10
C GLN A 61 -9.28 -3.78 -1.02
N ALA A 62 -9.05 -2.48 -0.83
CA ALA A 62 -8.12 -1.72 -1.64
C ALA A 62 -6.67 -2.22 -1.48
N TYR A 63 -6.25 -2.53 -0.25
CA TYR A 63 -4.92 -3.10 -0.01
C TYR A 63 -4.75 -4.49 -0.62
N LYS A 64 -5.74 -5.38 -0.51
CA LYS A 64 -5.69 -6.72 -1.11
C LYS A 64 -5.51 -6.65 -2.63
N GLU A 65 -6.25 -5.75 -3.29
CA GLU A 65 -6.13 -5.57 -4.74
C GLU A 65 -4.78 -4.95 -5.14
N ALA A 66 -4.32 -3.92 -4.43
CA ALA A 66 -3.00 -3.33 -4.66
C ALA A 66 -1.88 -4.36 -4.48
N LEU A 67 -1.99 -5.19 -3.45
CA LEU A 67 -1.01 -6.23 -3.13
C LEU A 67 -0.94 -7.29 -4.22
N ALA A 68 -2.10 -7.76 -4.71
CA ALA A 68 -2.17 -8.73 -5.79
C ALA A 68 -1.48 -8.21 -7.07
N ILE A 69 -1.73 -6.94 -7.42
CA ILE A 69 -1.10 -6.32 -8.59
C ILE A 69 0.41 -6.17 -8.39
N ARG A 70 0.86 -5.64 -7.24
CA ARG A 70 2.29 -5.46 -6.95
C ARG A 70 3.04 -6.78 -6.87
N LYS A 71 2.39 -7.85 -6.42
CA LYS A 71 2.96 -9.20 -6.43
C LYS A 71 3.31 -9.64 -7.85
N ILE A 72 2.35 -9.54 -8.78
CA ILE A 72 2.55 -9.89 -10.19
C ILE A 72 3.64 -9.02 -10.83
N LEU A 73 3.68 -7.72 -10.50
CA LEU A 73 4.71 -6.82 -11.00
C LEU A 73 6.11 -7.20 -10.47
N ALA A 74 6.22 -7.52 -9.18
CA ALA A 74 7.48 -7.96 -8.57
C ALA A 74 7.94 -9.33 -9.09
N GLU A 75 7.03 -10.25 -9.41
CA GLU A 75 7.36 -11.53 -10.04
C GLU A 75 7.94 -11.35 -11.45
N ASN A 76 7.45 -10.37 -12.21
CA ASN A 76 7.90 -10.09 -13.58
C ASN A 76 9.15 -9.21 -13.65
N ASN A 77 9.28 -8.22 -12.76
CA ASN A 77 10.44 -7.33 -12.69
C ASN A 77 10.80 -7.01 -11.22
N PRO A 78 11.50 -7.94 -10.54
CA PRO A 78 11.78 -7.81 -9.11
C PRO A 78 12.52 -6.52 -8.76
N SER A 79 13.56 -6.16 -9.54
CA SER A 79 14.38 -4.98 -9.27
C SER A 79 13.63 -3.66 -9.29
N ALA A 80 12.50 -3.59 -10.03
CA ALA A 80 11.70 -2.39 -10.12
C ALA A 80 10.60 -2.33 -9.04
N TYR A 81 10.04 -3.48 -8.63
CA TYR A 81 8.78 -3.50 -7.88
C TYR A 81 8.83 -4.26 -6.54
N GLU A 82 9.92 -4.94 -6.18
CA GLU A 82 10.00 -5.63 -4.87
C GLU A 82 9.86 -4.67 -3.69
N ILE A 83 10.41 -3.45 -3.79
CA ILE A 83 10.30 -2.43 -2.72
C ILE A 83 8.86 -1.91 -2.63
N ASP A 84 8.24 -1.63 -3.78
CA ASP A 84 6.83 -1.22 -3.81
C ASP A 84 5.92 -2.31 -3.24
N TYR A 85 6.18 -3.57 -3.59
CA TYR A 85 5.45 -4.72 -3.05
C TYR A 85 5.60 -4.81 -1.54
N ALA A 86 6.84 -4.74 -1.03
CA ALA A 86 7.14 -4.74 0.41
C ALA A 86 6.47 -3.55 1.15
N GLN A 87 6.41 -2.37 0.51
CA GLN A 87 5.72 -1.21 1.05
C GLN A 87 4.21 -1.45 1.20
N THR A 88 3.54 -2.00 0.18
CA THR A 88 2.10 -2.32 0.30
C THR A 88 1.84 -3.41 1.32
N MET A 89 2.69 -4.45 1.39
CA MET A 89 2.59 -5.45 2.45
C MET A 89 2.71 -4.82 3.84
N THR A 90 3.68 -3.91 3.99
CA THR A 90 3.91 -3.18 5.25
C THR A 90 2.66 -2.40 5.68
N PHE A 91 2.06 -1.62 4.78
CA PHE A 91 0.82 -0.90 5.08
C PHE A 91 -0.38 -1.83 5.31
N GLY A 92 -0.50 -2.92 4.54
CA GLY A 92 -1.52 -3.94 4.75
C GLY A 92 -1.44 -4.54 6.16
N ILE A 93 -0.25 -4.91 6.63
CA ILE A 93 -0.03 -5.40 7.99
C ILE A 93 -0.43 -4.35 9.04
N PHE A 94 -0.04 -3.09 8.84
CA PHE A 94 -0.42 -2.00 9.74
C PHE A 94 -1.94 -1.85 9.88
N CYS A 95 -2.69 -2.13 8.81
CA CYS A 95 -4.13 -1.88 8.75
C CYS A 95 -5.00 -3.12 9.08
N LEU A 96 -4.52 -4.33 8.75
CA LEU A 96 -5.28 -5.58 8.74
C LEU A 96 -4.90 -6.56 9.85
N GLY A 97 -3.78 -6.30 10.54
CA GLY A 97 -3.25 -7.18 11.58
C GLY A 97 -1.91 -7.79 11.19
N LYS A 98 -1.15 -8.23 12.20
CA LYS A 98 0.17 -8.83 12.02
C LYS A 98 0.06 -10.32 11.69
N ASP A 99 0.51 -10.72 10.50
CA ASP A 99 1.00 -12.10 10.29
C ASP A 99 2.54 -12.06 10.39
N PRO A 100 3.15 -12.73 11.39
CA PRO A 100 4.60 -12.79 11.56
C PRO A 100 5.35 -13.26 10.30
N LYS A 101 4.72 -14.13 9.48
CA LYS A 101 5.32 -14.62 8.24
C LYS A 101 5.43 -13.51 7.20
N ASP A 102 4.42 -12.65 7.11
CA ASP A 102 4.44 -11.51 6.20
C ASP A 102 5.51 -10.49 6.63
N VAL A 103 5.65 -10.23 7.93
CA VAL A 103 6.70 -9.34 8.47
C VAL A 103 8.10 -9.85 8.14
N GLN A 104 8.35 -11.16 8.33
CA GLN A 104 9.64 -11.76 7.98
C GLN A 104 9.92 -11.69 6.48
N GLN A 105 8.92 -11.97 5.63
CA GLN A 105 9.05 -11.87 4.19
C GLN A 105 9.38 -10.44 3.73
N ILE A 106 8.71 -9.44 4.30
CA ILE A 106 9.00 -8.03 4.02
C ILE A 106 10.45 -7.71 4.39
N LYS A 107 10.88 -8.04 5.62
CA LYS A 107 12.25 -7.77 6.07
C LYS A 107 13.28 -8.41 5.14
N ALA A 108 13.08 -9.67 4.78
CA ALA A 108 13.97 -10.38 3.86
C ALA A 108 14.04 -9.70 2.48
N THR A 109 12.91 -9.19 1.98
CA THR A 109 12.86 -8.46 0.71
C THR A 109 13.61 -7.13 0.80
N LEU A 110 13.35 -6.34 1.85
CA LEU A 110 13.98 -5.02 2.04
C LEU A 110 15.50 -5.12 2.29
N GLN A 111 15.95 -6.17 2.98
CA GLN A 111 17.37 -6.43 3.23
C GLN A 111 18.19 -6.71 1.96
N LYS A 112 17.55 -7.10 0.85
CA LYS A 112 18.22 -7.20 -0.47
C LYS A 112 18.67 -5.83 -1.00
N TYR A 113 18.09 -4.73 -0.49
CA TYR A 113 18.30 -3.37 -0.98
C TYR A 113 18.88 -2.44 0.12
N PRO A 114 20.07 -2.74 0.69
CA PRO A 114 20.59 -2.03 1.85
C PRO A 114 20.95 -0.56 1.58
N ASN A 115 21.14 -0.17 0.32
CA ASN A 115 21.46 1.20 -0.09
C ASN A 115 20.22 1.99 -0.56
N ASN A 116 19.04 1.38 -0.56
CA ASN A 116 17.82 2.05 -0.97
C ASN A 116 17.18 2.77 0.23
N SER A 117 16.99 4.09 0.12
CA SER A 117 16.45 4.92 1.20
C SER A 117 15.03 4.53 1.62
N GLN A 118 14.18 4.10 0.68
CA GLN A 118 12.83 3.63 0.99
C GLN A 118 12.87 2.32 1.75
N ALA A 119 13.74 1.39 1.35
CA ALA A 119 13.89 0.11 2.04
C ALA A 119 14.35 0.29 3.49
N ILE A 120 15.32 1.20 3.72
CA ILE A 120 15.78 1.55 5.07
C ILE A 120 14.63 2.15 5.91
N ALA A 121 13.88 3.10 5.35
CA ALA A 121 12.77 3.75 6.05
C ALA A 121 11.65 2.75 6.43
N LEU A 122 11.36 1.78 5.56
CA LEU A 122 10.37 0.74 5.83
C LEU A 122 10.85 -0.22 6.93
N LEU A 123 12.13 -0.61 6.92
CA LEU A 123 12.71 -1.45 7.98
C LEU A 123 12.66 -0.77 9.36
N GLU A 124 13.05 0.51 9.42
CA GLU A 124 12.96 1.33 10.63
C GLU A 124 11.51 1.38 11.15
N ARG A 125 10.55 1.63 10.26
CA ARG A 125 9.13 1.71 10.60
C ARG A 125 8.57 0.39 11.12
N ILE A 126 9.01 -0.75 10.58
CA ILE A 126 8.63 -2.08 11.09
C ILE A 126 9.24 -2.30 12.48
N LYS A 127 10.51 -1.96 12.68
CA LYS A 127 11.20 -2.11 13.96
C LYS A 127 10.54 -1.30 15.07
N SER A 128 10.25 -0.01 14.83
CA SER A 128 9.55 0.83 15.82
C SER A 128 8.21 0.21 16.24
N ARG A 129 7.48 -0.43 15.31
CA ARG A 129 6.20 -1.05 15.62
C ARG A 129 6.32 -2.32 16.47
N GLU A 130 7.34 -3.12 16.23
CA GLU A 130 7.65 -4.30 17.04
C GLU A 130 8.03 -3.89 18.47
N GLU A 131 8.78 -2.81 18.63
CA GLU A 131 9.14 -2.24 19.93
C GLU A 131 7.91 -1.67 20.67
N GLU A 132 7.00 -1.00 19.96
CA GLU A 132 5.74 -0.49 20.52
C GLU A 132 4.73 -1.61 20.88
N ASN A 133 4.80 -2.76 20.22
CA ASN A 133 3.87 -3.88 20.43
C ASN A 133 4.62 -5.22 20.43
N PRO A 134 5.37 -5.51 21.51
CA PRO A 134 6.23 -6.69 21.60
C PRO A 134 5.48 -8.03 21.67
N ASN A 135 4.15 -7.99 21.90
CA ASN A 135 3.29 -9.17 22.08
C ASN A 135 2.24 -9.36 20.96
N ALA A 136 2.31 -8.58 19.88
CA ALA A 136 1.41 -8.69 18.73
C ALA A 136 2.17 -9.27 17.53
#